data_AF-A0A7X5YHZ4-F1
#
_entry.id   AF-A0A7X5YHZ4-F1
#
_cell.length_a   1.000
_cell.length_b   1.000
_cell.length_c   1.000
_cell.angle_alpha   90.00
_cell.angle_beta   90.00
_cell.angle_gamma   90.00
#
_symmetry.space_group_name_H-M   'P 1'
#
loop_
_entity.id
_entity.type
_entity.pdbx_description
1 polymer ?
#
loop_
_entity_poly.entity_id
_entity_poly.type
_entity_poly.pdbx_seq_one_letter_code
_entity_poly.pdbx_strand_id
1 'polypeptide(L)'
;MNIRIGDIVRFISDKLEGKVTGIIDNNTVNVYCDEYGFEIPASVNNLVVIHSDSNTTKMVSATSASGQKNVVMESADTLYIAFVPENFNNLTESRFDIYFVNDTTQTSLYSISFHDGEKYTGITAGNCNPNTTYLIGNYSLKEIDTIKSIHVQSVFYQKGVHVLKNAIDTQIKVTPVNLCKAGAYKHTRWFNSTSLLRPLDKESIVKEEGLETIPEQFLQKTPHKTEDTPHKETPKQSSSNIIEIDLHIDKLLDDTTGMENKDMLDYQMDVFHKTLEQYKLRRGQKIVFIHGKGDGVLRQRILWELQTKYKRFNHQDASFKQYGYGATMVTIK
;
A
#
# COMPACT_ATOMS: atom_id res chain seq x y z
N MET A 1 -4.70 13.21 -18.93
CA MET A 1 -5.68 12.56 -19.85
C MET A 1 -7.03 13.20 -19.59
N ASN A 2 -7.75 13.64 -20.62
CA ASN A 2 -9.10 14.19 -20.43
C ASN A 2 -10.10 13.03 -20.46
N ILE A 3 -10.37 12.45 -19.28
CA ILE A 3 -11.42 11.44 -19.09
C ILE A 3 -12.78 12.13 -19.25
N ARG A 4 -13.65 11.56 -20.07
CA ARG A 4 -14.99 12.08 -20.37
C ARG A 4 -16.05 11.12 -19.84
N ILE A 5 -17.22 11.68 -19.55
CA ILE A 5 -18.42 10.89 -19.25
C ILE A 5 -18.70 9.99 -20.46
N GLY A 6 -18.77 8.68 -20.23
CA GLY A 6 -18.93 7.65 -21.25
C GLY A 6 -17.68 6.80 -21.52
N ASP A 7 -16.49 7.24 -21.14
CA ASP A 7 -15.24 6.48 -21.34
C ASP A 7 -15.22 5.20 -20.49
N ILE A 8 -14.76 4.08 -21.07
CA ILE A 8 -14.44 2.86 -20.30
C ILE A 8 -13.00 2.99 -19.81
N VAL A 9 -12.80 2.86 -18.52
CA VAL A 9 -11.52 3.05 -17.82
C VAL A 9 -11.15 1.82 -17.00
N ARG A 10 -9.85 1.53 -16.92
CA ARG A 10 -9.26 0.53 -16.03
C ARG A 10 -8.52 1.19 -14.89
N PHE A 11 -8.63 0.64 -13.69
CA PHE A 11 -7.87 1.09 -12.54
C PHE A 11 -6.38 0.71 -12.70
N ILE A 12 -5.45 1.57 -12.29
CA ILE A 12 -4.01 1.31 -12.47
C ILE A 12 -3.49 0.31 -11.42
N SER A 13 -4.00 0.44 -10.20
CA SER A 13 -3.56 -0.37 -9.06
C SER A 13 -4.27 -1.72 -8.96
N ASP A 14 -5.40 -1.86 -9.65
CA ASP A 14 -6.40 -2.91 -9.48
C ASP A 14 -6.82 -3.41 -10.86
N LYS A 15 -7.15 -4.70 -11.02
CA LYS A 15 -7.63 -5.24 -12.31
C LYS A 15 -9.12 -4.96 -12.56
N LEU A 16 -9.57 -3.77 -12.16
CA LEU A 16 -10.97 -3.37 -12.23
C LEU A 16 -11.21 -2.48 -13.45
N GLU A 17 -12.33 -2.67 -14.13
CA GLU A 17 -12.77 -1.86 -15.27
C GLU A 17 -14.16 -1.28 -15.00
N GLY A 18 -14.45 -0.09 -15.53
CA GLY A 18 -15.76 0.52 -15.42
C GLY A 18 -15.94 1.72 -16.33
N LYS A 19 -17.19 2.19 -16.45
CA LYS A 19 -17.59 3.31 -17.30
C LYS A 19 -17.69 4.60 -16.50
N VAL A 20 -17.13 5.69 -17.00
CA VAL A 20 -17.22 6.98 -16.34
C VAL A 20 -18.64 7.53 -16.45
N THR A 21 -19.35 7.68 -15.33
CA THR A 21 -20.74 8.16 -15.28
C THR A 21 -20.87 9.61 -14.86
N GLY A 22 -19.87 10.16 -14.18
CA GLY A 22 -19.90 11.55 -13.71
C GLY A 22 -18.52 12.11 -13.41
N ILE A 23 -18.38 13.42 -13.50
CA ILE A 23 -17.18 14.15 -13.09
C ILE A 23 -17.54 14.89 -11.81
N ILE A 24 -16.89 14.55 -10.69
CA ILE A 24 -17.17 15.19 -9.38
C ILE A 24 -16.39 16.51 -9.28
N ASP A 25 -15.10 16.46 -9.61
CA ASP A 25 -14.21 17.61 -9.63
C ASP A 25 -13.11 17.40 -10.69
N ASN A 26 -12.15 18.33 -10.77
CA ASN A 26 -11.09 18.27 -11.78
C ASN A 26 -10.17 17.04 -11.67
N ASN A 27 -10.17 16.33 -10.55
CA ASN A 27 -9.25 15.22 -10.27
C ASN A 27 -9.95 13.91 -9.87
N THR A 28 -11.28 13.91 -9.77
CA THR A 28 -12.12 12.80 -9.29
C THR A 28 -13.31 12.59 -10.22
N VAL A 29 -13.46 11.35 -10.71
CA VAL A 29 -14.56 10.92 -11.58
C VAL A 29 -15.28 9.72 -10.97
N ASN A 30 -16.59 9.64 -11.17
CA ASN A 30 -17.36 8.44 -10.86
C ASN A 30 -17.20 7.43 -11.98
N VAL A 31 -16.74 6.24 -11.62
CA VAL A 31 -16.60 5.08 -12.50
C VAL A 31 -17.61 4.02 -12.04
N TYR A 32 -18.61 3.76 -12.86
CA TYR A 32 -19.57 2.68 -12.67
C TYR A 32 -18.99 1.37 -13.17
N CYS A 33 -18.85 0.39 -12.28
CA CYS A 33 -18.36 -0.93 -12.67
C CYS A 33 -19.56 -1.84 -12.96
N ASP A 34 -19.82 -2.16 -14.23
CA ASP A 34 -21.00 -2.94 -14.65
C ASP A 34 -21.08 -4.30 -13.94
N GLU A 35 -19.93 -4.96 -13.75
CA GLU A 35 -19.81 -6.26 -13.11
C GLU A 35 -20.25 -6.26 -11.63
N TYR A 36 -20.15 -5.12 -10.96
CA TYR A 36 -20.47 -5.01 -9.53
C TYR A 36 -21.63 -4.04 -9.25
N GLY A 37 -22.14 -3.35 -10.26
CA GLY A 37 -23.32 -2.49 -10.19
C GLY A 37 -23.25 -1.35 -9.18
N PHE A 38 -22.08 -0.74 -8.97
CA PHE A 38 -21.88 0.44 -8.11
C PHE A 38 -20.90 1.46 -8.72
N GLU A 39 -21.02 2.72 -8.29
CA GLU A 39 -20.12 3.81 -8.68
C GLU A 39 -18.97 3.97 -7.69
N ILE A 40 -17.75 4.05 -8.21
CA ILE A 40 -16.52 4.31 -7.45
C ILE A 40 -16.03 5.70 -7.84
N PRO A 41 -15.95 6.66 -6.90
CA PRO A 41 -15.21 7.88 -7.14
C PRO A 41 -13.72 7.52 -7.14
N ALA A 42 -13.14 7.62 -8.32
CA ALA A 42 -11.78 7.25 -8.60
C ALA A 42 -11.06 8.50 -9.07
N SER A 43 -9.81 8.67 -8.62
CA SER A 43 -9.01 9.75 -9.16
C SER A 43 -8.76 9.49 -10.64
N VAL A 44 -8.85 10.54 -11.45
CA VAL A 44 -8.48 10.53 -12.89
C VAL A 44 -7.08 9.95 -13.08
N ASN A 45 -6.20 10.09 -12.08
CA ASN A 45 -4.82 9.62 -12.10
C ASN A 45 -4.66 8.12 -11.78
N ASN A 46 -5.68 7.46 -11.21
CA ASN A 46 -5.69 6.01 -10.97
C ASN A 46 -6.47 5.27 -12.07
N LEU A 47 -6.75 5.92 -13.20
CA LEU A 47 -7.59 5.39 -14.28
C LEU A 47 -6.87 5.50 -15.63
N VAL A 48 -7.05 4.48 -16.46
CA VAL A 48 -6.56 4.43 -17.85
C VAL A 48 -7.74 4.20 -18.77
N VAL A 49 -7.96 5.09 -19.73
CA VAL A 49 -9.04 4.94 -20.73
C VAL A 49 -8.70 3.77 -21.67
N ILE A 50 -9.61 2.80 -21.76
CA ILE A 50 -9.54 1.61 -22.60
C ILE A 50 -10.31 1.84 -23.91
N HIS A 51 -11.51 2.39 -23.81
CA HIS A 51 -12.38 2.73 -24.95
C HIS A 51 -13.02 4.09 -24.74
N SER A 52 -12.81 4.99 -25.71
CA SER A 52 -13.59 6.21 -25.86
C SER A 52 -14.60 5.97 -26.99
N ASP A 53 -15.86 6.34 -26.79
CA ASP A 53 -16.89 6.23 -27.82
C ASP A 53 -16.56 7.19 -28.99
N SER A 54 -15.76 6.69 -29.92
CA SER A 54 -15.59 7.22 -31.27
C SER A 54 -15.44 6.04 -32.21
N ASN A 55 -16.49 5.80 -33.00
CA ASN A 55 -16.50 4.85 -34.12
C ASN A 55 -15.19 4.93 -34.93
N THR A 56 -14.36 3.90 -34.88
CA THR A 56 -13.90 3.14 -36.05
C THR A 56 -12.99 1.97 -35.67
N THR A 57 -13.23 0.87 -36.36
CA THR A 57 -12.64 -0.46 -36.28
C THR A 57 -11.12 -0.46 -36.52
N LYS A 58 -10.35 -1.15 -35.66
CA LYS A 58 -9.35 -2.16 -36.05
C LYS A 58 -8.73 -2.86 -34.82
N MET A 59 -8.77 -4.20 -34.86
CA MET A 59 -8.05 -5.14 -34.00
C MET A 59 -6.56 -4.83 -33.91
N VAL A 60 -5.93 -5.06 -32.75
CA VAL A 60 -4.68 -5.85 -32.60
C VAL A 60 -4.56 -6.38 -31.14
N SER A 61 -4.58 -7.71 -31.05
CA SER A 61 -4.03 -8.67 -30.09
C SER A 61 -3.84 -8.34 -28.59
N ALA A 62 -4.51 -9.18 -27.79
CA ALA A 62 -4.14 -9.53 -26.43
C ALA A 62 -2.65 -9.89 -26.31
N THR A 63 -1.97 -9.23 -25.37
CA THR A 63 -0.69 -9.72 -24.84
C THR A 63 -0.90 -10.02 -23.36
N SER A 64 -0.67 -11.29 -23.04
CA SER A 64 -0.78 -11.93 -21.75
C SER A 64 0.02 -11.19 -20.68
N ALA A 65 -0.60 -10.94 -19.53
CA ALA A 65 0.06 -10.43 -18.34
C ALA A 65 1.18 -11.38 -17.90
N SER A 66 2.43 -10.91 -17.93
CA SER A 66 3.54 -11.59 -17.29
C SER A 66 3.42 -11.42 -15.77
N GLY A 67 3.42 -12.55 -15.05
CA GLY A 67 3.37 -12.55 -13.59
C GLY A 67 4.55 -11.78 -12.99
N GLN A 68 4.25 -10.79 -12.15
CA GLN A 68 5.25 -10.11 -11.34
C GLN A 68 5.90 -11.13 -10.40
N LYS A 69 7.22 -11.33 -10.57
CA LYS A 69 8.06 -12.09 -9.65
C LYS A 69 8.04 -11.41 -8.28
N ASN A 70 7.73 -12.16 -7.23
CA ASN A 70 7.89 -11.72 -5.85
C ASN A 70 9.36 -11.31 -5.65
N VAL A 71 9.60 -10.04 -5.34
CA VAL A 71 10.94 -9.58 -4.95
C VAL A 71 11.17 -9.97 -3.50
N VAL A 72 12.08 -10.93 -3.31
CA VAL A 72 12.56 -11.32 -1.99
C VAL A 72 13.64 -10.33 -1.59
N MET A 73 13.26 -9.31 -0.83
CA MET A 73 14.18 -8.46 -0.08
C MET A 73 14.27 -9.01 1.34
N GLU A 74 15.47 -9.38 1.80
CA GLU A 74 15.69 -9.74 3.20
C GLU A 74 15.45 -8.52 4.10
N SER A 75 14.83 -8.74 5.26
CA SER A 75 14.58 -7.68 6.23
C SER A 75 15.92 -7.17 6.76
N ALA A 76 16.14 -5.87 6.64
CA ALA A 76 17.33 -5.20 7.15
C ALA A 76 17.13 -4.70 8.59
N ASP A 77 15.97 -4.97 9.20
CA ASP A 77 15.61 -4.56 10.56
C ASP A 77 15.89 -3.06 10.83
N THR A 78 15.49 -2.21 9.88
CA THR A 78 15.69 -0.75 9.95
C THR A 78 14.41 0.03 9.62
N LEU A 79 14.49 1.35 9.66
CA LEU A 79 13.45 2.27 9.21
C LEU A 79 13.86 2.90 7.88
N TYR A 80 12.88 3.18 7.01
CA TYR A 80 13.12 3.86 5.74
C TYR A 80 12.16 5.02 5.53
N ILE A 81 12.61 5.99 4.74
CA ILE A 81 11.72 6.83 3.93
C ILE A 81 11.70 6.25 2.52
N ALA A 82 10.52 5.97 2.01
CA ALA A 82 10.32 5.49 0.65
C ALA A 82 9.65 6.57 -0.20
N PHE A 83 10.13 6.75 -1.43
CA PHE A 83 9.50 7.58 -2.45
C PHE A 83 8.95 6.67 -3.53
N VAL A 84 7.65 6.76 -3.77
CA VAL A 84 6.93 5.96 -4.77
C VAL A 84 6.31 6.91 -5.78
N PRO A 85 6.76 6.93 -7.04
CA PRO A 85 6.19 7.78 -8.07
C PRO A 85 4.84 7.21 -8.52
N GLU A 86 3.84 8.08 -8.68
CA GLU A 86 2.59 7.71 -9.34
C GLU A 86 2.81 7.33 -10.81
N ASN A 87 3.74 8.02 -11.49
CA ASN A 87 4.08 7.78 -12.88
C ASN A 87 5.58 7.54 -13.04
N PHE A 88 5.98 6.27 -12.97
CA PHE A 88 7.38 5.87 -13.15
C PHE A 88 7.94 6.20 -14.56
N ASN A 89 7.08 6.21 -15.58
CA ASN A 89 7.50 6.49 -16.96
C ASN A 89 7.78 7.98 -17.19
N ASN A 90 7.27 8.86 -16.33
CA ASN A 90 7.48 10.30 -16.41
C ASN A 90 7.68 10.90 -15.02
N LEU A 91 8.87 10.67 -14.45
CA LEU A 91 9.23 11.10 -13.11
C LEU A 91 9.19 12.63 -12.93
N THR A 92 9.46 13.41 -13.98
CA THR A 92 9.53 14.88 -13.93
C THR A 92 8.17 15.53 -13.74
N GLU A 93 7.10 14.89 -14.23
CA GLU A 93 5.72 15.36 -14.06
C GLU A 93 4.96 14.53 -13.02
N SER A 94 5.59 13.49 -12.47
CA SER A 94 5.00 12.62 -11.46
C SER A 94 4.84 13.35 -10.12
N ARG A 95 3.80 12.95 -9.38
CA ARG A 95 3.74 13.12 -7.93
C ARG A 95 4.38 11.91 -7.25
N PHE A 96 4.79 12.09 -6.01
CA PHE A 96 5.50 11.11 -5.22
C PHE A 96 4.77 10.91 -3.91
N ASP A 97 4.35 9.68 -3.66
CA ASP A 97 3.96 9.24 -2.34
C ASP A 97 5.23 9.03 -1.51
N ILE A 98 5.27 9.68 -0.35
CA ILE A 98 6.35 9.53 0.61
C ILE A 98 5.82 8.67 1.75
N TYR A 99 6.45 7.52 1.98
CA TYR A 99 6.10 6.61 3.07
C TYR A 99 7.19 6.56 4.12
N PHE A 100 6.77 6.45 5.38
CA PHE A 100 7.62 5.95 6.46
C PHE A 100 7.43 4.43 6.56
N VAL A 101 8.50 3.68 6.39
CA VAL A 101 8.48 2.21 6.41
C VAL A 101 9.16 1.71 7.67
N ASN A 102 8.44 0.91 8.46
CA ASN A 102 9.00 0.21 9.59
C ASN A 102 9.27 -1.25 9.22
N ASP A 103 10.52 -1.57 8.86
CA ASP A 103 10.99 -2.95 8.60
C ASP A 103 11.39 -3.68 9.89
N THR A 104 11.26 -3.04 11.06
CA THR A 104 11.70 -3.64 12.31
C THR A 104 10.64 -4.58 12.90
N THR A 105 11.07 -5.38 13.88
CA THR A 105 10.18 -6.22 14.69
C THR A 105 9.48 -5.47 15.83
N GLN A 106 9.81 -4.19 16.05
CA GLN A 106 9.30 -3.38 17.16
C GLN A 106 8.43 -2.22 16.67
N THR A 107 7.56 -1.74 17.55
CA THR A 107 6.79 -0.52 17.27
C THR A 107 7.73 0.67 17.35
N SER A 108 7.67 1.54 16.34
CA SER A 108 8.38 2.81 16.30
C SER A 108 7.43 3.93 16.71
N LEU A 109 7.75 4.66 17.77
CA LEU A 109 7.15 5.96 18.06
C LEU A 109 7.99 7.01 17.33
N TYR A 110 7.40 7.68 16.35
CA TYR A 110 8.12 8.57 15.44
C TYR A 110 7.56 10.00 15.43
N SER A 111 8.41 10.93 14.99
CA SER A 111 8.08 12.29 14.58
C SER A 111 8.81 12.59 13.28
N ILE A 112 8.09 13.17 12.30
CA ILE A 112 8.61 13.51 10.98
C ILE A 112 8.32 14.98 10.69
N SER A 113 9.38 15.71 10.36
CA SER A 113 9.35 17.13 10.05
C SER A 113 10.07 17.40 8.73
N PHE A 114 9.55 18.34 7.95
CA PHE A 114 10.23 18.85 6.75
C PHE A 114 11.00 20.12 7.09
N HIS A 115 12.20 20.24 6.51
CA HIS A 115 13.10 21.36 6.72
C HIS A 115 13.40 22.04 5.38
N ASP A 116 13.14 23.34 5.31
CA ASP A 116 13.35 24.18 4.12
C ASP A 116 14.75 24.84 4.09
N GLY A 117 15.53 24.65 5.16
CA GLY A 117 16.84 25.27 5.35
C GLY A 117 16.91 26.25 6.50
N GLU A 118 15.78 26.80 6.92
CA GLU A 118 15.71 27.75 8.04
C GLU A 118 14.84 27.21 9.18
N LYS A 119 13.69 26.62 8.84
CA LYS A 119 12.69 26.17 9.83
C LYS A 119 12.26 24.73 9.59
N TYR A 120 11.79 24.13 10.67
CA TYR A 120 11.15 22.82 10.66
C TYR A 120 9.63 22.99 10.66
N THR A 121 8.96 22.23 9.80
CA THR A 121 7.51 22.08 9.76
C THR A 121 7.17 20.65 10.12
N GLY A 122 6.50 20.44 11.26
CA GLY A 122 6.04 19.12 11.69
C GLY A 122 4.95 18.60 10.75
N ILE A 123 5.17 17.42 10.17
CA ILE A 123 4.25 16.82 9.21
C ILE A 123 3.36 15.77 9.87
N THR A 124 3.97 14.87 10.64
CA THR A 124 3.24 13.79 11.32
C THR A 124 4.06 13.26 12.49
N ALA A 125 3.37 12.77 13.52
CA ALA A 125 3.95 12.05 14.63
C ALA A 125 2.97 10.97 15.09
N GLY A 126 3.48 9.81 15.50
CA GLY A 126 2.63 8.69 15.87
C GLY A 126 3.38 7.38 16.05
N ASN A 127 2.62 6.29 16.10
CA ASN A 127 3.18 4.95 16.19
C ASN A 127 3.12 4.26 14.82
N CYS A 128 4.24 3.69 14.38
CA CYS A 128 4.31 2.81 13.23
C CYS A 128 4.54 1.37 13.71
N ASN A 129 3.61 0.47 13.39
CA ASN A 129 3.68 -0.92 13.84
C ASN A 129 4.81 -1.69 13.12
N PRO A 130 5.29 -2.80 13.68
CA PRO A 130 6.29 -3.65 13.03
C PRO A 130 5.88 -4.09 11.63
N ASN A 131 6.80 -4.07 10.68
CA ASN A 131 6.58 -4.52 9.30
C ASN A 131 5.38 -3.84 8.60
N THR A 132 5.20 -2.54 8.81
CA THR A 132 4.14 -1.74 8.17
C THR A 132 4.70 -0.50 7.51
N THR A 133 3.87 0.13 6.66
CA THR A 133 4.13 1.45 6.06
C THR A 133 3.12 2.46 6.59
N TYR A 134 3.52 3.72 6.60
CA TYR A 134 2.67 4.86 6.90
C TYR A 134 2.84 5.90 5.79
N LEU A 135 1.76 6.27 5.11
CA LEU A 135 1.77 7.34 4.11
C LEU A 135 1.92 8.70 4.81
N ILE A 136 3.04 9.37 4.57
CA ILE A 136 3.29 10.72 5.08
C ILE A 136 2.47 11.72 4.28
N GLY A 137 2.46 11.56 2.95
CA GLY A 137 1.70 12.39 2.04
C GLY A 137 2.15 12.19 0.60
N ASN A 138 1.45 12.89 -0.30
CA ASN A 138 1.67 12.83 -1.73
C ASN A 138 2.08 14.24 -2.22
N TYR A 139 3.23 14.36 -2.88
CA TYR A 139 3.83 15.65 -3.21
C TYR A 139 4.31 15.70 -4.67
N SER A 140 4.13 16.84 -5.32
CA SER A 140 4.77 17.13 -6.61
C SER A 140 6.25 17.47 -6.45
N LEU A 141 7.03 17.39 -7.52
CA LEU A 141 8.44 17.83 -7.49
C LEU A 141 8.61 19.30 -7.09
N LYS A 142 7.66 20.18 -7.43
CA LYS A 142 7.69 21.59 -7.03
C LYS A 142 7.55 21.75 -5.51
N GLU A 143 6.68 20.95 -4.89
CA GLU A 143 6.52 20.95 -3.43
C GLU A 143 7.77 20.35 -2.78
N ILE A 144 8.31 19.26 -3.34
CA ILE A 144 9.52 18.61 -2.83
C ILE A 144 10.76 19.50 -2.95
N ASP A 145 10.86 20.34 -3.98
CA ASP A 145 11.98 21.28 -4.15
C ASP A 145 12.07 22.31 -3.00
N THR A 146 10.93 22.61 -2.35
CA THR A 146 10.93 23.47 -1.14
C THR A 146 11.48 22.75 0.10
N ILE A 147 11.56 21.41 0.07
CA ILE A 147 12.00 20.58 1.18
C ILE A 147 13.47 20.22 0.96
N LYS A 148 14.38 20.89 1.68
CA LYS A 148 15.80 20.54 1.65
C LYS A 148 16.07 19.20 2.32
N SER A 149 15.33 18.89 3.37
CA SER A 149 15.52 17.65 4.11
C SER A 149 14.31 17.21 4.92
N ILE A 150 14.19 15.89 5.09
CA ILE A 150 13.21 15.25 5.97
C ILE A 150 13.94 14.82 7.24
N HIS A 151 13.52 15.36 8.38
CA HIS A 151 14.04 15.01 9.68
C HIS A 151 13.12 13.99 10.35
N VAL A 152 13.71 12.87 10.77
CA VAL A 152 12.99 11.77 11.40
C VAL A 152 13.63 11.48 12.75
N GLN A 153 12.79 11.54 13.78
CA GLN A 153 13.13 11.09 15.13
C GLN A 153 12.26 9.89 15.48
N SER A 154 12.87 8.82 16.00
CA SER A 154 12.15 7.58 16.32
C SER A 154 12.77 6.85 17.51
N VAL A 155 11.92 6.32 18.38
CA VAL A 155 12.28 5.39 19.46
C VAL A 155 11.53 4.08 19.29
N PHE A 156 12.16 2.96 19.65
CA PHE A 156 11.59 1.63 19.48
C PHE A 156 11.13 1.07 20.81
N TYR A 157 10.00 0.36 20.80
CA TYR A 157 9.50 -0.32 21.97
C TYR A 157 8.69 -1.57 21.62
N GLN A 158 8.72 -2.54 22.52
CA GLN A 158 7.87 -3.72 22.51
C GLN A 158 7.55 -4.14 23.95
N LYS A 159 6.34 -4.65 24.19
CA LYS A 159 5.99 -5.19 25.51
C LYS A 159 6.63 -6.57 25.69
N GLY A 160 7.25 -6.81 26.85
CA GLY A 160 7.90 -8.08 27.18
C GLY A 160 9.39 -8.09 26.83
N VAL A 161 9.99 -9.27 26.74
CA VAL A 161 11.43 -9.44 26.46
C VAL A 161 11.71 -9.08 25.01
N HIS A 162 12.58 -8.08 24.80
CA HIS A 162 13.01 -7.65 23.48
C HIS A 162 14.41 -7.05 23.55
N VAL A 163 15.06 -6.94 22.39
CA VAL A 163 16.37 -6.33 22.25
C VAL A 163 16.19 -4.81 22.17
N LEU A 164 16.95 -4.06 22.98
CA LEU A 164 16.92 -2.60 22.93
C LEU A 164 17.55 -2.10 21.63
N LYS A 165 16.90 -1.16 20.96
CA LYS A 165 17.43 -0.49 19.76
C LYS A 165 17.69 0.98 20.07
N ASN A 166 18.75 1.53 19.47
CA ASN A 166 19.07 2.93 19.62
C ASN A 166 17.99 3.81 19.00
N ALA A 167 17.75 4.97 19.61
CA ALA A 167 16.91 5.98 19.00
C ALA A 167 17.52 6.45 17.69
N ILE A 168 16.67 6.67 16.69
CA ILE A 168 17.06 7.28 15.42
C ILE A 168 16.77 8.78 15.51
N ASP A 169 17.77 9.57 15.18
CA ASP A 169 17.66 11.01 14.94
C ASP A 169 18.53 11.30 13.70
N THR A 170 17.85 11.34 12.55
CA THR A 170 18.49 11.41 11.24
C THR A 170 17.76 12.40 10.34
N GLN A 171 18.53 13.10 9.52
CA GLN A 171 18.03 14.01 8.51
C GLN A 171 18.42 13.49 7.12
N ILE A 172 17.41 13.18 6.29
CA ILE A 172 17.61 12.78 4.90
C ILE A 172 17.53 14.01 4.02
N LYS A 173 18.58 14.29 3.26
CA LYS A 173 18.54 15.33 2.22
C LYS A 173 17.65 14.86 1.08
N VAL A 174 16.73 15.72 0.66
CA VAL A 174 15.89 15.48 -0.51
C VAL A 174 16.36 16.39 -1.62
N THR A 175 16.59 15.80 -2.79
CA THR A 175 17.00 16.55 -3.98
C THR A 175 16.13 16.08 -5.14
N PRO A 176 15.30 16.95 -5.73
CA PRO A 176 14.41 16.57 -6.84
C PRO A 176 15.14 15.86 -7.98
N VAL A 177 16.37 16.28 -8.28
CA VAL A 177 17.23 15.64 -9.31
C VAL A 177 17.44 14.15 -9.05
N ASN A 178 17.52 13.71 -7.79
CA ASN A 178 17.66 12.29 -7.46
C ASN A 178 16.36 11.52 -7.61
N LEU A 179 15.20 12.17 -7.42
CA LEU A 179 13.89 11.56 -7.64
C LEU A 179 13.60 11.36 -9.13
N CYS A 180 14.23 12.13 -10.02
CA CYS A 180 14.09 11.97 -11.47
C CYS A 180 15.01 10.91 -12.08
N LYS A 181 15.86 10.23 -11.29
CA LYS A 181 16.78 9.20 -11.78
C LYS A 181 16.14 7.82 -11.71
N ALA A 182 15.58 7.34 -12.82
CA ALA A 182 14.91 6.04 -12.89
C ALA A 182 15.76 4.86 -12.37
N GLY A 183 17.09 4.88 -12.61
CA GLY A 183 18.01 3.84 -12.16
C GLY A 183 18.17 3.72 -10.63
N ALA A 184 17.71 4.70 -9.86
CA ALA A 184 17.76 4.67 -8.40
C ALA A 184 16.56 3.90 -7.78
N TYR A 185 15.48 3.69 -8.55
CA TYR A 185 14.29 3.02 -8.07
C TYR A 185 14.43 1.51 -8.21
N LYS A 186 14.05 0.79 -7.17
CA LYS A 186 14.03 -0.67 -7.13
C LYS A 186 12.66 -1.16 -6.69
N HIS A 187 12.26 -2.33 -7.18
CA HIS A 187 11.06 -2.98 -6.67
C HIS A 187 11.36 -3.49 -5.25
N THR A 188 10.42 -3.34 -4.34
CA THR A 188 10.62 -3.67 -2.91
C THR A 188 9.42 -4.45 -2.40
N ARG A 189 9.55 -5.06 -1.22
CA ARG A 189 8.50 -5.94 -0.68
C ARG A 189 7.25 -5.22 -0.18
N TRP A 190 7.31 -3.90 -0.02
CA TRP A 190 6.21 -3.10 0.54
C TRP A 190 5.34 -2.43 -0.51
N PHE A 191 5.79 -2.38 -1.77
CA PHE A 191 5.12 -1.65 -2.84
C PHE A 191 5.05 -2.51 -4.09
N ASN A 192 3.89 -2.51 -4.75
CA ASN A 192 3.73 -3.17 -6.06
C ASN A 192 4.48 -2.43 -7.17
N SER A 193 4.69 -1.13 -7.01
CA SER A 193 5.45 -0.26 -7.90
C SER A 193 6.90 -0.11 -7.46
N THR A 194 7.75 0.34 -8.38
CA THR A 194 9.15 0.63 -8.11
C THR A 194 9.28 1.80 -7.12
N SER A 195 10.17 1.69 -6.15
CA SER A 195 10.33 2.66 -5.06
C SER A 195 11.80 3.03 -4.84
N LEU A 196 12.05 4.27 -4.42
CA LEU A 196 13.36 4.70 -3.95
C LEU A 196 13.36 4.67 -2.42
N LEU A 197 14.19 3.81 -1.82
CA LEU A 197 14.32 3.72 -0.36
C LEU A 197 15.51 4.53 0.13
N ARG A 198 15.33 5.21 1.26
CA ARG A 198 16.37 5.89 2.03
C ARG A 198 16.37 5.34 3.45
N PRO A 199 17.35 4.50 3.84
CA PRO A 199 17.42 3.99 5.20
C PRO A 199 17.76 5.12 6.19
N LEU A 200 17.29 4.97 7.43
CA LEU A 200 17.44 5.98 8.48
C LEU A 200 18.58 5.71 9.46
N ASP A 201 19.10 4.48 9.48
CA ASP A 201 20.24 4.10 10.30
C ASP A 201 21.55 4.57 9.66
N LYS A 202 22.44 5.15 10.47
CA LYS A 202 23.70 5.73 9.99
C LYS A 202 24.68 4.68 9.43
N GLU A 203 24.57 3.42 9.85
CA GLU A 203 25.45 2.33 9.40
C GLU A 203 25.15 1.84 7.98
N SER A 204 23.92 1.98 7.49
CA SER A 204 23.53 1.59 6.14
C SER A 204 23.77 2.72 5.10
N ILE A 205 23.73 3.98 5.53
CA ILE A 205 24.04 5.15 4.67
C ILE A 205 25.50 5.11 4.17
N VAL A 206 26.42 4.54 4.95
CA VAL A 206 27.84 4.40 4.56
C VAL A 206 28.06 3.33 3.48
N LYS A 207 27.10 2.42 3.25
CA LYS A 207 27.21 1.35 2.24
C LYS A 207 26.79 1.78 0.82
N GLU A 208 26.19 2.96 0.63
CA GLU A 208 25.73 3.42 -0.70
C GLU A 208 26.82 4.06 -1.59
N GLU A 209 28.04 4.34 -1.09
CA GLU A 209 29.12 4.95 -1.90
C GLU A 209 30.07 3.95 -2.60
N GLY A 210 29.76 2.65 -2.59
CA GLY A 210 30.54 1.64 -3.31
C GLY A 210 29.69 0.80 -4.26
N LEU A 211 29.67 1.12 -5.55
CA LEU A 211 29.30 0.17 -6.59
C LEU A 211 30.33 -0.96 -6.59
N GLU A 212 29.92 -2.22 -6.43
CA GLU A 212 30.45 -3.32 -7.24
C GLU A 212 29.32 -4.28 -7.63
N THR A 213 29.27 -4.53 -8.94
CA THR A 213 28.49 -5.51 -9.67
C THR A 213 28.48 -6.88 -8.99
N ILE A 214 27.29 -7.48 -8.82
CA ILE A 214 27.16 -8.89 -8.45
C ILE A 214 27.28 -9.73 -9.73
N PRO A 215 28.27 -10.65 -9.84
CA PRO A 215 28.39 -11.53 -11.00
C PRO A 215 27.25 -12.54 -11.09
N GLU A 216 26.75 -12.73 -12.31
CA GLU A 216 25.81 -13.79 -12.72
C GLU A 216 26.44 -15.17 -12.59
N GLN A 217 26.42 -15.78 -11.40
CA GLN A 217 26.67 -17.21 -11.26
C GLN A 217 25.86 -17.79 -10.12
N PHE A 218 24.56 -17.99 -10.28
CA PHE A 218 23.78 -19.06 -9.60
C PHE A 218 22.42 -19.24 -10.30
N LEU A 219 22.46 -19.43 -11.62
CA LEU A 219 21.38 -20.10 -12.35
C LEU A 219 21.76 -21.58 -12.45
N GLN A 220 21.08 -22.43 -11.68
CA GLN A 220 20.58 -23.76 -12.07
C GLN A 220 20.42 -24.65 -10.82
N LYS A 221 19.18 -25.06 -10.58
CA LYS A 221 18.69 -26.44 -10.37
C LYS A 221 17.46 -26.45 -9.45
N THR A 222 16.28 -26.50 -10.06
CA THR A 222 15.24 -27.45 -9.64
C THR A 222 15.62 -28.84 -10.22
N PRO A 223 15.07 -30.00 -9.77
CA PRO A 223 13.81 -30.20 -9.04
C PRO A 223 13.84 -31.26 -7.89
N HIS A 224 12.82 -31.29 -7.02
CA HIS A 224 11.92 -32.45 -6.88
C HIS A 224 10.80 -32.23 -5.87
N LYS A 225 9.69 -32.90 -6.18
CA LYS A 225 8.38 -33.01 -5.53
C LYS A 225 8.33 -34.36 -4.79
N THR A 226 7.89 -34.40 -3.53
CA THR A 226 6.88 -35.34 -2.95
C THR A 226 6.80 -35.30 -1.41
N GLU A 227 5.55 -35.24 -0.94
CA GLU A 227 4.93 -35.95 0.19
C GLU A 227 5.08 -35.48 1.66
N ASP A 228 3.93 -35.00 2.16
CA ASP A 228 3.26 -35.23 3.46
C ASP A 228 4.04 -35.79 4.65
N THR A 229 4.10 -35.01 5.75
CA THR A 229 3.57 -35.41 7.07
C THR A 229 3.54 -34.21 8.05
N PRO A 230 2.64 -34.21 9.05
CA PRO A 230 2.15 -33.02 9.72
C PRO A 230 3.13 -32.50 10.78
N HIS A 231 3.58 -31.26 10.62
CA HIS A 231 4.32 -30.58 11.69
C HIS A 231 3.38 -29.79 12.59
N LYS A 232 3.36 -30.26 13.83
CA LYS A 232 2.61 -29.80 14.99
C LYS A 232 2.94 -28.32 15.27
N GLU A 233 2.00 -27.43 14.97
CA GLU A 233 2.11 -26.02 15.31
C GLU A 233 2.10 -25.84 16.84
N THR A 234 3.21 -25.36 17.39
CA THR A 234 3.25 -24.85 18.75
C THR A 234 2.67 -23.43 18.77
N PRO A 235 1.65 -23.13 19.60
CA PRO A 235 1.06 -21.80 19.67
C PRO A 235 1.97 -20.87 20.48
N LYS A 236 2.43 -19.77 19.88
CA LYS A 236 2.98 -18.62 20.62
C LYS A 236 2.05 -17.42 20.45
N GLN A 237 1.10 -17.33 21.35
CA GLN A 237 0.28 -16.16 21.63
C GLN A 237 1.10 -15.04 22.29
N SER A 238 0.91 -13.80 21.82
CA SER A 238 0.48 -12.70 22.71
C SER A 238 -0.28 -11.66 21.89
N SER A 239 -1.57 -11.93 21.71
CA SER A 239 -2.58 -11.08 21.07
C SER A 239 -2.79 -9.77 21.84
N SER A 240 -2.36 -8.65 21.27
CA SER A 240 -2.72 -7.31 21.75
C SER A 240 -4.10 -6.91 21.22
N ASN A 241 -5.18 -7.53 21.69
CA ASN A 241 -6.57 -7.13 21.41
C ASN A 241 -6.84 -6.70 19.94
N ILE A 242 -6.32 -7.44 18.97
CA ILE A 242 -6.57 -7.23 17.55
C ILE A 242 -7.62 -8.27 17.14
N ILE A 243 -8.70 -7.80 16.53
CA ILE A 243 -9.78 -8.65 16.02
C ILE A 243 -9.55 -8.85 14.54
N GLU A 244 -9.37 -10.09 14.11
CA GLU A 244 -9.16 -10.43 12.71
C GLU A 244 -10.49 -10.90 12.12
N ILE A 245 -10.90 -10.31 11.01
CA ILE A 245 -12.13 -10.66 10.29
C ILE A 245 -11.74 -10.95 8.85
N ASP A 246 -11.91 -12.21 8.46
CA ASP A 246 -11.72 -12.64 7.08
C ASP A 246 -12.97 -12.34 6.26
N LEU A 247 -12.80 -11.55 5.20
CA LEU A 247 -13.86 -11.14 4.30
C LEU A 247 -13.83 -11.93 2.99
N HIS A 248 -12.98 -12.95 2.80
CA HIS A 248 -13.10 -13.81 1.62
C HIS A 248 -14.47 -14.50 1.59
N ILE A 249 -15.13 -14.53 0.43
CA ILE A 249 -16.50 -15.06 0.32
C ILE A 249 -16.59 -16.52 0.77
N ASP A 250 -15.58 -17.34 0.47
CA ASP A 250 -15.46 -18.75 0.89
C ASP A 250 -15.34 -18.94 2.42
N LYS A 251 -15.08 -17.85 3.17
CA LYS A 251 -15.07 -17.85 4.63
C LYS A 251 -16.37 -17.35 5.24
N LEU A 252 -17.18 -16.70 4.43
CA LEU A 252 -18.44 -16.09 4.85
C LEU A 252 -19.65 -16.95 4.48
N LEU A 253 -19.56 -17.69 3.37
CA LEU A 253 -20.63 -18.56 2.86
C LEU A 253 -20.06 -19.92 2.47
N ASP A 254 -20.82 -20.98 2.78
CA ASP A 254 -20.47 -22.37 2.42
C ASP A 254 -20.79 -22.68 0.94
N ASP A 255 -21.73 -21.94 0.34
CA ASP A 255 -22.13 -22.06 -1.06
C ASP A 255 -22.40 -20.69 -1.67
N THR A 256 -21.79 -20.42 -2.82
CA THR A 256 -21.92 -19.18 -3.60
C THR A 256 -22.58 -19.44 -4.95
N THR A 257 -23.13 -20.64 -5.18
CA THR A 257 -23.73 -21.04 -6.45
C THR A 257 -24.93 -20.16 -6.78
N GLY A 258 -24.86 -19.46 -7.92
CA GLY A 258 -25.93 -18.59 -8.41
C GLY A 258 -25.89 -17.15 -7.87
N MET A 259 -24.89 -16.77 -7.06
CA MET A 259 -24.66 -15.38 -6.71
C MET A 259 -23.86 -14.68 -7.81
N GLU A 260 -24.24 -13.44 -8.13
CA GLU A 260 -23.40 -12.58 -8.98
C GLU A 260 -22.24 -11.99 -8.15
N ASN A 261 -21.18 -11.57 -8.83
CA ASN A 261 -20.01 -10.93 -8.18
C ASN A 261 -20.41 -9.71 -7.33
N LYS A 262 -21.46 -9.00 -7.76
CA LYS A 262 -22.10 -7.93 -6.98
C LYS A 262 -22.66 -8.42 -5.65
N ASP A 263 -23.45 -9.50 -5.66
CA ASP A 263 -24.10 -10.03 -4.47
C ASP A 263 -23.05 -10.51 -3.45
N MET A 264 -21.98 -11.13 -3.94
CA MET A 264 -20.84 -11.53 -3.11
C MET A 264 -20.18 -10.31 -2.45
N LEU A 265 -19.90 -9.27 -3.22
CA LEU A 265 -19.28 -8.04 -2.70
C LEU A 265 -20.18 -7.33 -1.67
N ASP A 266 -21.48 -7.25 -1.94
CA ASP A 266 -22.45 -6.64 -1.03
C ASP A 266 -22.53 -7.42 0.29
N TYR A 267 -22.49 -8.76 0.24
CA TYR A 267 -22.43 -9.59 1.45
C TYR A 267 -21.15 -9.34 2.25
N GLN A 268 -19.99 -9.30 1.58
CA GLN A 268 -18.70 -9.01 2.23
C GLN A 268 -18.71 -7.64 2.92
N MET A 269 -19.32 -6.64 2.28
CA MET A 269 -19.46 -5.29 2.83
C MET A 269 -20.44 -5.22 4.00
N ASP A 270 -21.52 -6.00 3.99
CA ASP A 270 -22.45 -6.10 5.12
C ASP A 270 -21.77 -6.69 6.36
N VAL A 271 -20.92 -7.71 6.19
CA VAL A 271 -20.09 -8.25 7.29
C VAL A 271 -19.11 -7.19 7.82
N PHE A 272 -18.47 -6.43 6.92
CA PHE A 272 -17.63 -5.30 7.30
C PHE A 272 -18.39 -4.25 8.12
N HIS A 273 -19.59 -3.85 7.71
CA HIS A 273 -20.43 -2.89 8.44
C HIS A 273 -20.86 -3.40 9.80
N LYS A 274 -21.39 -4.62 9.86
CA LYS A 274 -21.82 -5.27 11.10
C LYS A 274 -20.67 -5.34 12.10
N THR A 275 -19.48 -5.67 11.62
CA THR A 275 -18.27 -5.68 12.45
C THR A 275 -17.97 -4.29 13.01
N LEU A 276 -17.90 -3.26 12.16
CA LEU A 276 -17.64 -1.89 12.64
C LEU A 276 -18.69 -1.43 13.64
N GLU A 277 -19.96 -1.70 13.37
CA GLU A 277 -21.09 -1.35 14.23
C GLU A 277 -21.02 -2.06 15.59
N GLN A 278 -20.65 -3.35 15.60
CA GLN A 278 -20.46 -4.14 16.82
C GLN A 278 -19.35 -3.56 17.72
N TYR A 279 -18.28 -3.03 17.11
CA TYR A 279 -17.10 -2.55 17.83
C TYR A 279 -17.01 -1.03 17.98
N LYS A 280 -17.93 -0.25 17.41
CA LYS A 280 -17.83 1.23 17.37
C LYS A 280 -17.72 1.92 18.73
N LEU A 281 -18.20 1.28 19.80
CA LEU A 281 -18.13 1.81 21.17
C LEU A 281 -16.85 1.41 21.91
N ARG A 282 -16.04 0.50 21.35
CA ARG A 282 -14.80 0.03 21.96
C ARG A 282 -13.63 0.89 21.50
N ARG A 283 -13.43 2.02 22.18
CA ARG A 283 -12.32 2.95 21.90
C ARG A 283 -10.97 2.25 21.98
N GLY A 284 -10.12 2.46 20.99
CA GLY A 284 -8.79 1.84 20.87
C GLY A 284 -8.79 0.40 20.34
N GLN A 285 -9.96 -0.18 20.03
CA GLN A 285 -10.06 -1.50 19.43
C GLN A 285 -9.46 -1.48 18.02
N LYS A 286 -8.52 -2.40 17.77
CA LYS A 286 -7.96 -2.64 16.44
C LYS A 286 -8.69 -3.80 15.79
N ILE A 287 -9.07 -3.63 14.54
CA ILE A 287 -9.76 -4.64 13.73
C ILE A 287 -9.00 -4.75 12.42
N VAL A 288 -8.58 -5.95 12.05
CA VAL A 288 -7.91 -6.25 10.78
C VAL A 288 -8.92 -6.95 9.88
N PHE A 289 -9.26 -6.31 8.77
CA PHE A 289 -10.10 -6.88 7.72
C PHE A 289 -9.21 -7.50 6.64
N ILE A 290 -9.30 -8.81 6.48
CA ILE A 290 -8.55 -9.56 5.48
C ILE A 290 -9.44 -9.68 4.24
N HIS A 291 -9.13 -8.91 3.20
CA HIS A 291 -9.91 -8.85 1.96
C HIS A 291 -9.22 -9.56 0.77
N GLY A 292 -8.03 -10.12 1.00
CA GLY A 292 -7.27 -10.82 -0.02
C GLY A 292 -6.54 -9.91 -0.99
N LYS A 293 -5.72 -10.51 -1.86
CA LYS A 293 -4.96 -9.80 -2.89
C LYS A 293 -5.84 -9.46 -4.10
N GLY A 294 -6.64 -10.42 -4.56
CA GLY A 294 -7.70 -10.30 -5.57
C GLY A 294 -7.43 -9.35 -6.74
N ASP A 295 -8.51 -8.77 -7.26
CA ASP A 295 -8.49 -7.68 -8.25
C ASP A 295 -8.57 -6.30 -7.59
N GLY A 296 -8.59 -6.22 -6.25
CA GLY A 296 -8.59 -4.97 -5.47
C GLY A 296 -9.97 -4.37 -5.16
N VAL A 297 -11.05 -4.91 -5.72
CA VAL A 297 -12.42 -4.36 -5.61
C VAL A 297 -12.87 -4.21 -4.15
N LEU A 298 -12.76 -5.27 -3.36
CA LEU A 298 -13.18 -5.27 -1.96
C LEU A 298 -12.33 -4.28 -1.12
N ARG A 299 -11.01 -4.23 -1.36
CA ARG A 299 -10.12 -3.26 -0.71
C ARG A 299 -10.56 -1.83 -1.01
N GLN A 300 -10.76 -1.51 -2.28
CA GLN A 300 -11.13 -0.16 -2.71
C GLN A 300 -12.48 0.25 -2.12
N ARG A 301 -13.43 -0.70 -2.06
CA ARG A 301 -14.75 -0.48 -1.45
C ARG A 301 -14.66 -0.20 0.06
N ILE A 302 -13.85 -0.97 0.80
CA ILE A 302 -13.58 -0.75 2.22
C ILE A 302 -12.96 0.63 2.46
N LEU A 303 -11.91 0.98 1.72
CA LEU A 303 -11.23 2.27 1.86
C LEU A 303 -12.17 3.44 1.57
N TRP A 304 -12.99 3.34 0.51
CA TRP A 304 -13.98 4.35 0.18
C TRP A 304 -14.99 4.57 1.32
N GLU A 305 -15.49 3.48 1.91
CA GLU A 305 -16.42 3.56 3.03
C GLU A 305 -15.79 4.17 4.29
N LEU A 306 -14.53 3.82 4.58
CA LEU A 306 -13.78 4.41 5.69
C LEU A 306 -13.57 5.92 5.50
N GLN A 307 -13.28 6.36 4.27
CA GLN A 307 -13.05 7.77 3.94
C GLN A 307 -14.34 8.59 3.85
N THR A 308 -15.47 7.99 3.47
CA THR A 308 -16.74 8.72 3.26
C THR A 308 -17.65 8.67 4.48
N LYS A 309 -17.93 7.48 5.00
CA LYS A 309 -18.89 7.24 6.09
C LYS A 309 -18.22 7.18 7.46
N TYR A 310 -17.05 6.53 7.55
CA TYR A 310 -16.39 6.26 8.84
C TYR A 310 -15.14 7.13 9.09
N LYS A 311 -15.18 8.41 8.69
CA LYS A 311 -14.06 9.39 8.80
C LYS A 311 -13.40 9.49 10.18
N ARG A 312 -14.11 9.10 11.24
CA ARG A 312 -13.62 9.15 12.62
C ARG A 312 -12.66 8.00 12.94
N PHE A 313 -12.73 6.90 12.20
CA PHE A 313 -11.85 5.75 12.43
C PHE A 313 -10.55 5.92 11.66
N ASN A 314 -9.43 5.71 12.34
CA ASN A 314 -8.13 5.70 11.67
C ASN A 314 -7.97 4.35 10.96
N HIS A 315 -7.38 4.34 9.77
CA HIS A 315 -7.09 3.11 9.04
C HIS A 315 -5.69 3.16 8.43
N GLN A 316 -5.10 1.98 8.24
CA GLN A 316 -3.80 1.76 7.61
C GLN A 316 -3.73 0.33 7.07
N ASP A 317 -2.76 0.02 6.22
CA ASP A 317 -2.49 -1.36 5.85
C ASP A 317 -2.05 -2.18 7.08
N ALA A 318 -2.45 -3.45 7.12
CA ALA A 318 -2.06 -4.38 8.16
C ALA A 318 -0.61 -4.87 7.96
N SER A 319 -0.06 -5.62 8.93
CA SER A 319 1.32 -6.10 8.86
C SER A 319 1.59 -6.91 7.60
N PHE A 320 2.51 -6.45 6.75
CA PHE A 320 2.83 -7.12 5.49
C PHE A 320 3.40 -8.52 5.72
N LYS A 321 4.23 -8.68 6.75
CA LYS A 321 4.82 -9.97 7.10
C LYS A 321 3.75 -11.00 7.49
N GLN A 322 2.65 -10.55 8.08
CA GLN A 322 1.58 -11.44 8.56
C GLN A 322 0.49 -11.66 7.51
N TYR A 323 0.12 -10.64 6.72
CA TYR A 323 -1.06 -10.68 5.84
C TYR A 323 -0.76 -10.37 4.36
N GLY A 324 0.50 -10.08 4.00
CA GLY A 324 0.85 -9.59 2.68
C GLY A 324 0.15 -8.26 2.35
N TYR A 325 -0.29 -8.11 1.09
CA TYR A 325 -1.02 -6.92 0.60
C TYR A 325 -2.54 -6.97 0.85
N GLY A 326 -3.04 -8.03 1.49
CA GLY A 326 -4.47 -8.38 1.46
C GLY A 326 -5.27 -8.00 2.70
N ALA A 327 -4.81 -7.05 3.51
CA ALA A 327 -5.50 -6.70 4.74
C ALA A 327 -5.38 -5.22 5.14
N THR A 328 -6.48 -4.68 5.63
CA THR A 328 -6.61 -3.30 6.13
C THR A 328 -6.90 -3.31 7.62
N MET A 329 -6.11 -2.59 8.41
CA MET A 329 -6.33 -2.39 9.85
C MET A 329 -7.09 -1.09 10.11
N VAL A 330 -8.19 -1.19 10.85
CA VAL A 330 -9.02 -0.08 11.31
C VAL A 330 -8.90 0.04 12.84
N THR A 331 -8.75 1.26 13.33
CA THR A 331 -8.69 1.58 14.77
C THR A 331 -9.91 2.42 15.15
N ILE A 332 -10.73 1.88 16.05
CA ILE A 332 -11.92 2.56 16.59
C ILE A 332 -11.48 3.68 17.55
N LYS A 333 -12.04 4.88 17.41
CA LYS A 333 -11.65 6.08 18.17
C LYS A 333 -12.49 6.36 19.40
#